data_AF-A0A5C6TTV3-F1
#
_entry.id   AF-A0A5C6TTV3-F1
#
_cell.length_a   1.000
_cell.length_b   1.000
_cell.length_c   1.000
_cell.angle_alpha   90.00
_cell.angle_beta   90.00
_cell.angle_gamma   90.00
#
_symmetry.space_group_name_H-M   'P 1'
#
loop_
_entity.id
_entity.type
_entity.pdbx_description
1 polymer ?
#
loop_
_entity_poly.entity_id
_entity_poly.type
_entity_poly.pdbx_seq_one_letter_code
_entity_poly.pdbx_strand_id
1 'polypeptide(L)'
;MMPLRTLLPALVLLAATGSTSSGLARSAAPAPHGDECFNVRSVVDYSSAGRDAINVRVGGNRYYRLDILGTCPDIDLNFRLGLRSRSGSSWICHDTDAEVIARGPFGQPDRCPVVGMRQLSAEEVAAIRHPPRHRR
;
A
#
# COMPACT_ATOMS: atom_id res chain seq x y z
N MET A 1 31.01 -30.53 -60.85
CA MET A 1 30.96 -29.68 -62.06
C MET A 1 30.40 -28.32 -61.66
N MET A 2 31.20 -27.26 -61.89
CA MET A 2 30.97 -25.83 -61.60
C MET A 2 29.90 -25.21 -62.56
N PRO A 3 29.28 -24.02 -62.30
CA PRO A 3 30.04 -22.80 -62.06
C PRO A 3 29.54 -21.77 -61.02
N LEU A 4 30.58 -21.19 -60.43
CA LEU A 4 30.79 -19.92 -59.75
C LEU A 4 30.45 -18.68 -60.61
N ARG A 5 29.97 -17.58 -59.99
CA ARG A 5 30.37 -16.14 -60.18
C ARG A 5 29.33 -15.16 -59.58
N THR A 6 29.61 -14.51 -58.44
CA THR A 6 30.06 -13.09 -58.26
C THR A 6 29.01 -12.02 -58.66
N LEU A 7 28.74 -10.87 -58.02
CA LEU A 7 29.40 -9.98 -57.04
C LEU A 7 28.35 -8.92 -56.54
N LEU A 8 28.54 -8.40 -55.31
CA LEU A 8 28.16 -7.13 -54.60
C LEU A 8 27.39 -5.97 -55.32
N PRO A 9 26.71 -5.00 -54.63
CA PRO A 9 27.20 -4.33 -53.39
C PRO A 9 26.19 -3.83 -52.32
N ALA A 10 26.83 -3.39 -51.23
CA ALA A 10 26.42 -2.69 -50.03
C ALA A 10 25.25 -1.70 -50.10
N LEU A 11 24.41 -1.73 -49.05
CA LEU A 11 23.82 -0.50 -48.49
C LEU A 11 24.03 -0.50 -46.97
N VAL A 12 24.91 0.41 -46.53
CA VAL A 12 25.12 0.80 -45.14
C VAL A 12 23.89 1.57 -44.67
N LEU A 13 23.29 1.20 -43.54
CA LEU A 13 22.47 2.12 -42.75
C LEU A 13 22.81 1.97 -41.26
N LEU A 14 23.49 2.98 -40.73
CA LEU A 14 23.59 3.29 -39.31
C LEU A 14 22.21 3.66 -38.76
N ALA A 15 21.78 2.99 -37.68
CA ALA A 15 20.92 3.62 -36.67
C ALA A 15 21.07 2.85 -35.35
N ALA A 16 21.83 3.44 -34.42
CA ALA A 16 21.82 3.06 -33.03
C ALA A 16 20.46 3.42 -32.43
N THR A 17 19.58 2.44 -32.23
CA THR A 17 18.39 2.62 -31.40
C THR A 17 18.68 2.03 -30.03
N GLY A 18 18.89 2.92 -29.06
CA GLY A 18 19.09 2.58 -27.67
C GLY A 18 17.99 1.66 -27.16
N SER A 19 18.39 0.63 -26.43
CA SER A 19 17.49 -0.19 -25.64
C SER A 19 16.85 0.71 -24.59
N THR A 20 15.68 1.27 -24.90
CA THR A 20 14.76 1.77 -23.89
C THR A 20 14.43 0.60 -22.98
N SER A 21 15.08 0.56 -21.83
CA SER A 21 14.65 -0.25 -20.70
C SER A 21 13.23 0.20 -20.38
N SER A 22 12.24 -0.52 -20.90
CA SER A 22 10.88 -0.42 -20.42
C SER A 22 10.94 -0.82 -18.96
N GLY A 23 11.09 0.18 -18.09
CA GLY A 23 10.67 0.07 -16.71
C GLY A 23 9.18 -0.20 -16.76
N LEU A 24 8.82 -1.47 -16.91
CA LEU A 24 7.54 -1.96 -16.43
C LEU A 24 7.55 -1.54 -14.98
N ALA A 25 6.73 -0.52 -14.67
CA ALA A 25 6.25 -0.31 -13.33
C ALA A 25 5.79 -1.69 -12.86
N ARG A 26 6.63 -2.32 -12.05
CA ARG A 26 6.28 -3.53 -11.33
C ARG A 26 5.13 -3.07 -10.47
N SER A 27 3.89 -3.24 -10.96
CA SER A 27 2.73 -3.28 -10.09
C SER A 27 3.16 -4.26 -9.02
N ALA A 28 3.47 -3.74 -7.83
CA ALA A 28 3.87 -4.53 -6.70
C ALA A 28 2.74 -5.54 -6.55
N ALA A 29 3.02 -6.79 -6.90
CA ALA A 29 2.07 -7.85 -6.70
C ALA A 29 1.67 -7.79 -5.22
N PRO A 30 0.37 -7.84 -4.88
CA PRO A 30 -0.05 -7.90 -3.49
C PRO A 30 0.81 -8.97 -2.79
N ALA A 31 1.57 -8.55 -1.78
CA ALA A 31 2.43 -9.47 -1.06
C ALA A 31 1.56 -10.60 -0.46
N PRO A 32 2.02 -11.85 -0.48
CA PRO A 32 1.19 -12.98 -0.10
C PRO A 32 0.78 -12.91 1.37
N HIS A 33 -0.46 -13.34 1.57
CA HIS A 33 -1.30 -13.21 2.75
C HIS A 33 -0.92 -14.18 3.90
N GLY A 34 0.31 -14.07 4.42
CA GLY A 34 0.94 -15.14 5.22
C GLY A 34 0.70 -15.18 6.74
N ASP A 35 0.42 -14.06 7.43
CA ASP A 35 0.37 -13.97 8.91
C ASP A 35 -0.72 -13.00 9.42
N GLU A 36 -1.83 -12.92 8.69
CA GLU A 36 -2.59 -11.67 8.52
C GLU A 36 -3.62 -11.34 9.58
N CYS A 37 -3.68 -12.12 10.66
CA CYS A 37 -4.58 -11.81 11.75
C CYS A 37 -3.88 -10.97 12.81
N PHE A 38 -4.55 -9.93 13.31
CA PHE A 38 -4.13 -9.25 14.52
C PHE A 38 -5.28 -8.98 15.49
N ASN A 39 -4.94 -8.91 16.77
CA ASN A 39 -5.91 -8.56 17.79
C ASN A 39 -6.05 -7.04 17.86
N VAL A 40 -7.29 -6.54 17.85
CA VAL A 40 -7.61 -5.11 17.98
C VAL A 40 -6.98 -4.52 19.25
N ARG A 41 -6.89 -5.28 20.34
CA ARG A 41 -6.27 -4.84 21.60
C ARG A 41 -4.75 -4.72 21.53
N SER A 42 -4.12 -5.28 20.51
CA SER A 42 -2.67 -5.18 20.29
C SER A 42 -2.29 -3.96 19.44
N VAL A 43 -3.27 -3.18 18.97
CA VAL A 43 -3.01 -1.92 18.28
C VAL A 43 -2.51 -0.90 19.29
N VAL A 44 -1.32 -0.35 19.03
CA VAL A 44 -0.65 0.59 19.93
C VAL A 44 -0.54 2.00 19.33
N ASP A 45 -0.73 2.15 18.02
CA ASP A 45 -0.58 3.43 17.35
C ASP A 45 -1.33 3.47 16.01
N TYR A 46 -1.68 4.67 15.58
CA TYR A 46 -2.36 4.97 14.32
C TYR A 46 -1.64 6.12 13.64
N SER A 47 -1.49 6.05 12.33
CA SER A 47 -1.01 7.17 11.51
C SER A 47 -1.85 7.29 10.25
N SER A 48 -2.11 8.52 9.82
CA SER A 48 -2.80 8.76 8.55
C SER A 48 -1.90 8.35 7.38
N ALA A 49 -2.49 7.68 6.39
CA ALA A 49 -1.86 7.35 5.12
C ALA A 49 -2.57 8.06 3.95
N GLY A 50 -3.31 9.14 4.23
CA GLY A 50 -4.21 9.81 3.31
C GLY A 50 -5.60 10.02 3.90
N ARG A 51 -6.57 10.33 3.03
CA ARG A 51 -7.98 10.59 3.39
C ARG A 51 -8.85 9.33 3.37
N ASP A 52 -8.31 8.24 2.83
CA ASP A 52 -8.95 6.97 2.53
C ASP A 52 -8.16 5.79 3.10
N ALA A 53 -7.06 6.03 3.82
CA ALA A 53 -6.23 4.98 4.37
C ALA A 53 -5.57 5.40 5.69
N ILE A 54 -5.36 4.41 6.56
CA ILE A 54 -4.61 4.55 7.80
C ILE A 54 -3.59 3.43 7.94
N ASN A 55 -2.48 3.70 8.61
CA ASN A 55 -1.57 2.66 9.05
C ASN A 55 -1.76 2.42 10.55
N VAL A 56 -1.88 1.16 10.93
CA VAL A 56 -2.00 0.73 12.33
C VAL A 56 -0.75 -0.03 12.75
N ARG A 57 -0.17 0.33 13.90
CA ARG A 57 0.93 -0.44 14.50
C ARG A 57 0.37 -1.45 15.48
N VAL A 58 0.72 -2.72 15.28
CA VAL A 58 0.20 -3.84 16.06
C VAL A 58 1.34 -4.64 16.69
N GLY A 59 1.62 -4.39 17.97
CA GLY A 59 2.62 -5.11 18.75
C GLY A 59 4.05 -5.07 18.16
N GLY A 60 4.99 -4.44 18.84
CA GLY A 60 6.36 -4.33 18.33
C GLY A 60 6.42 -3.51 17.03
N ASN A 61 6.93 -4.08 15.94
CA ASN A 61 7.20 -3.39 14.66
C ASN A 61 6.35 -3.84 13.48
N ARG A 62 5.21 -4.51 13.71
CA ARG A 62 4.29 -4.85 12.62
C ARG A 62 3.34 -3.70 12.36
N TYR A 63 3.18 -3.37 11.10
CA TYR A 63 2.27 -2.34 10.64
C TYR A 63 1.34 -2.90 9.57
N TYR A 64 0.09 -2.49 9.61
CA TYR A 64 -0.89 -2.81 8.58
C TYR A 64 -1.43 -1.52 7.99
N ARG A 65 -1.60 -1.49 6.68
CA ARG A 65 -2.37 -0.46 6.00
C ARG A 65 -3.81 -0.94 5.87
N LEU A 66 -4.74 -0.11 6.31
CA LEU A 66 -6.17 -0.30 6.17
C LEU A 66 -6.70 0.76 5.22
N ASP A 67 -7.26 0.32 4.09
CA ASP A 67 -7.94 1.17 3.13
C ASP A 67 -9.43 1.17 3.45
N ILE A 68 -10.05 2.35 3.42
CA ILE A 68 -11.39 2.60 3.95
C ILE A 68 -12.34 2.90 2.81
N LEU A 69 -13.57 2.40 2.92
CA LEU A 69 -14.60 2.63 1.93
C LEU A 69 -15.02 4.10 1.94
N GLY A 70 -14.63 4.83 0.90
CA GLY A 70 -15.02 6.23 0.71
C GLY A 70 -14.25 7.20 1.60
N THR A 71 -14.85 8.36 1.87
CA THR A 71 -14.23 9.40 2.71
C THR A 71 -14.81 9.33 4.12
N CYS A 72 -14.05 8.73 5.03
CA CYS A 72 -14.31 8.85 6.46
C CYS A 72 -13.97 10.30 6.87
N PRO A 73 -14.93 11.11 7.33
CA PRO A 73 -14.69 12.51 7.64
C PRO A 73 -13.52 12.68 8.62
N ASP A 74 -12.64 13.63 8.32
CA ASP A 74 -11.55 14.06 9.19
C ASP A 74 -10.58 12.95 9.64
N ILE A 75 -10.44 11.84 8.90
CA ILE A 75 -9.58 10.73 9.35
C ILE A 75 -8.10 11.11 9.46
N ASP A 76 -7.65 12.04 8.63
CA ASP A 76 -6.31 12.62 8.63
C ASP A 76 -6.12 13.68 9.73
N LEU A 77 -7.22 14.27 10.20
CA LEU A 77 -7.25 15.28 11.27
C LEU A 77 -7.60 14.67 12.64
N ASN A 78 -8.01 13.41 12.66
CA ASN A 78 -8.50 12.72 13.85
C ASN A 78 -7.36 12.12 14.66
N PHE A 79 -6.99 12.80 15.75
CA PHE A 79 -5.99 12.29 16.72
C PHE A 79 -6.49 11.10 17.56
N ARG A 80 -7.76 10.72 17.45
CA ARG A 80 -8.38 9.63 18.21
C ARG A 80 -9.21 8.76 17.29
N LEU A 81 -8.56 7.80 16.65
CA LEU A 81 -9.22 6.75 15.88
C LEU A 81 -9.44 5.53 16.79
N GLY A 82 -10.61 4.91 16.64
CA GLY A 82 -10.89 3.58 17.16
C GLY A 82 -10.80 2.55 16.03
N LEU A 83 -10.49 1.31 16.40
CA LEU A 83 -10.60 0.17 15.50
C LEU A 83 -11.50 -0.87 16.15
N ARG A 84 -12.41 -1.44 15.36
CA ARG A 84 -13.39 -2.44 15.81
C ARG A 84 -13.33 -3.65 14.89
N SER A 85 -13.39 -4.84 15.51
CA SER A 85 -13.65 -6.08 14.78
C SER A 85 -15.15 -6.34 14.68
N ARG A 86 -15.61 -6.71 13.48
CA ARG A 86 -17.00 -7.03 13.14
C ARG A 86 -17.29 -8.53 13.19
N SER A 87 -16.26 -9.37 13.26
CA SER A 87 -16.37 -10.84 13.20
C SER A 87 -16.90 -11.48 14.50
N GLY A 88 -17.34 -10.68 15.48
CA GLY A 88 -17.75 -11.15 16.81
C GLY A 88 -16.58 -11.57 17.71
N SER A 89 -15.35 -11.52 17.19
CA SER A 89 -14.11 -11.72 17.94
C SER A 89 -13.37 -10.40 18.14
N SER A 90 -12.22 -10.42 18.82
CA SER A 90 -11.31 -9.25 18.86
C SER A 90 -10.19 -9.35 17.83
N TRP A 91 -10.28 -10.31 16.91
CA TRP A 91 -9.31 -10.52 15.84
C TRP A 91 -9.83 -9.92 14.53
N ILE A 92 -8.92 -9.32 13.77
CA ILE A 92 -9.13 -8.86 12.40
C ILE A 92 -8.20 -9.70 11.55
N CYS A 93 -8.77 -10.47 10.62
CA CYS A 93 -8.04 -11.34 9.70
C CYS A 93 -8.24 -10.90 8.25
N HIS A 94 -9.38 -10.28 7.95
CA HIS A 94 -9.68 -9.70 6.66
C HIS A 94 -10.13 -8.24 6.80
N ASP A 95 -10.05 -7.51 5.70
CA ASP A 95 -10.54 -6.14 5.56
C ASP A 95 -12.01 -6.00 6.01
N THR A 96 -12.88 -6.92 5.59
CA THR A 96 -14.31 -6.88 5.93
C THR A 96 -14.60 -7.08 7.41
N ASP A 97 -13.64 -7.64 8.16
CA ASP A 97 -13.73 -7.79 9.62
C ASP A 97 -13.44 -6.49 10.35
N ALA A 98 -12.85 -5.49 9.69
CA ALA A 98 -12.42 -4.25 10.32
C ALA A 98 -13.37 -3.09 10.05
N GLU A 99 -13.52 -2.24 11.07
CA GLU A 99 -14.20 -0.96 10.95
C GLU A 99 -13.42 0.09 11.74
N VAL A 100 -13.13 1.21 11.10
CA VAL A 100 -12.51 2.36 11.75
C VAL A 100 -13.61 3.22 12.35
N ILE A 101 -13.41 3.61 13.60
CA ILE A 101 -14.30 4.55 14.30
C ILE A 101 -13.59 5.89 14.34
N ALA A 102 -14.09 6.85 13.56
CA ALA A 102 -13.58 8.22 13.53
C ALA A 102 -14.54 9.16 14.28
N ARG A 103 -14.10 10.40 14.54
CA ARG A 103 -15.03 11.45 14.95
C ARG A 103 -15.67 12.02 13.69
N GLY A 104 -16.98 11.84 13.59
CA GLY A 104 -17.81 12.44 12.56
C GLY A 104 -18.32 13.84 12.92
N PRO A 105 -19.19 14.39 12.06
CA PRO A 105 -19.81 15.69 12.27
C PRO A 105 -20.52 15.80 13.63
N PHE A 106 -20.47 16.98 14.23
CA PHE A 106 -21.07 17.25 15.54
C PHE A 106 -20.55 16.38 16.69
N GLY A 107 -19.37 15.76 16.52
CA GLY A 107 -18.71 14.96 17.54
C GLY A 107 -19.27 13.55 17.71
N GLN A 108 -20.16 13.10 16.83
CA GLN A 108 -20.69 11.73 16.85
C GLN A 108 -19.64 10.75 16.30
N PRO A 109 -19.57 9.50 16.79
CA PRO A 109 -18.68 8.50 16.21
C PRO A 109 -19.19 8.09 14.83
N ASP A 110 -18.35 8.21 13.82
CA ASP A 110 -18.62 7.69 12.47
C ASP A 110 -17.92 6.36 12.27
N ARG A 111 -18.55 5.47 11.51
CA ARG A 111 -18.13 4.08 11.32
C ARG A 111 -17.80 3.86 9.87
N CYS A 112 -16.52 3.64 9.62
CA CYS A 112 -15.97 3.61 8.28
C CYS A 112 -15.51 2.18 7.97
N PRO A 113 -16.21 1.46 7.06
CA PRO A 113 -15.85 0.11 6.69
C PRO A 113 -14.47 0.06 6.05
N VAL A 114 -13.69 -0.97 6.37
CA VAL A 114 -12.42 -1.24 5.69
C VAL A 114 -12.69 -2.14 4.47
N VAL A 115 -11.97 -1.86 3.38
CA VAL A 115 -12.09 -2.54 2.06
C VAL A 115 -10.76 -3.02 1.52
N GLY A 116 -9.68 -2.71 2.21
CA GLY A 116 -8.36 -3.22 1.92
C GLY A 116 -7.58 -3.36 3.21
N MET A 117 -6.89 -4.50 3.36
CA MET A 117 -5.98 -4.72 4.46
C MET A 117 -4.74 -5.40 3.94
N ARG A 118 -3.58 -4.86 4.28
CA ARG A 118 -2.29 -5.51 4.00
C ARG A 118 -1.26 -5.18 5.06
N GLN A 119 -0.33 -6.08 5.26
CA GLN A 119 0.87 -5.77 6.05
C GLN A 119 1.79 -4.85 5.24
N LEU A 120 2.42 -3.90 5.93
CA LEU A 120 3.44 -3.02 5.37
C LEU A 120 4.81 -3.72 5.40
N SER A 121 5.58 -3.54 4.33
CA SER A 121 6.95 -4.05 4.28
C SER A 121 7.87 -3.29 5.25
N ALA A 122 9.03 -3.86 5.56
CA ALA A 122 10.01 -3.18 6.42
C ALA A 122 10.46 -1.82 5.86
N GLU A 123 10.53 -1.70 4.53
CA GLU A 123 10.88 -0.47 3.81
C GLU A 123 9.79 0.59 3.98
N GLU A 124 8.52 0.20 3.82
CA GLU A 124 7.37 1.10 4.02
C GLU A 124 7.29 1.57 5.48
N VAL A 125 7.53 0.67 6.45
CA VAL A 125 7.58 1.00 7.88
C VAL A 125 8.70 1.99 8.19
N ALA A 126 9.88 1.82 7.57
CA ALA A 126 10.99 2.75 7.74
C ALA A 126 10.64 4.16 7.21
N ALA A 127 9.94 4.25 6.08
CA ALA A 127 9.49 5.54 5.52
C ALA A 127 8.47 6.25 6.42
N ILE A 128 7.58 5.51 7.08
CA ILE A 128 6.63 6.08 8.05
C ILE A 128 7.37 6.61 9.29
N ARG A 129 8.34 5.86 9.80
CA ARG A 129 9.13 6.26 10.98
C ARG A 129 10.06 7.43 10.71
N HIS A 130 10.63 7.47 9.51
CA HIS A 130 11.58 8.50 9.08
C HIS A 130 11.04 9.21 7.83
N PRO A 131 10.05 10.10 7.98
CA PRO A 131 9.53 10.83 6.84
C PRO A 131 10.63 11.71 6.24
N PRO A 132 10.70 11.80 4.90
CA PRO A 132 11.67 12.66 4.24
C PRO A 132 11.48 14.10 4.70
N ARG A 133 12.57 14.77 5.09
CA ARG A 133 12.52 16.17 5.49
C ARG A 133 12.23 17.03 4.26
N HIS A 134 11.04 17.61 4.17
CA HIS A 134 10.77 18.63 3.17
C HIS A 134 11.66 19.86 3.48
N ARG A 135 12.63 20.14 2.59
CA ARG A 135 13.34 21.43 2.59
C ARG A 135 12.33 22.49 2.16
N ARG A 136 12.05 23.44 3.06
CA ARG A 136 11.32 24.67 2.74
C ARG A 136 12.21 25.60 1.91
#